data_AF-A0A965Y4Y6-F1
#
_entry.id   AF-A0A965Y4Y6-F1
#
_cell.length_a   1.000
_cell.length_b   1.000
_cell.length_c   1.000
_cell.angle_alpha   90.00
_cell.angle_beta   90.00
_cell.angle_gamma   90.00
#
_symmetry.space_group_name_H-M   'P 1'
#
loop_
_entity.id
_entity.type
_entity.pdbx_description
1 polymer ?
#
loop_
_entity_poly.entity_id
_entity_poly.type
_entity_poly.pdbx_seq_one_letter_code
_entity_poly.pdbx_strand_id
1 'polypeptide(L)'
;MTLWLMLFFFIVILLTGAPIGAALGLSSAIVIYTTMNVPLVVVAQRMFTSIDSFSFMAVPFFMLAGSFMSSGGVTRRLVDFANALVGALAGGLALVVAVQGMFFADLSG
;
A
#
# COMPACT_ATOMS: atom_id res chain seq x y z
N MET A 1 11.80 -30.06 2.07
CA MET A 1 12.30 -30.09 0.68
C MET A 1 11.80 -28.89 -0.12
N THR A 2 10.48 -28.65 -0.18
CA THR A 2 9.83 -27.54 -0.92
C THR A 2 10.38 -26.15 -0.57
N LEU A 3 10.58 -25.84 0.71
CA LEU A 3 11.12 -24.53 1.14
C LEU A 3 12.53 -24.25 0.59
N TRP A 4 13.41 -25.26 0.57
CA TRP A 4 14.76 -25.12 0.04
C TRP A 4 14.77 -24.89 -1.48
N LEU A 5 13.90 -25.60 -2.21
CA LEU A 5 13.71 -25.38 -3.64
C LEU A 5 13.19 -23.97 -3.93
N MET A 6 12.24 -23.48 -3.13
CA MET A 6 11.71 -22.12 -3.28
C MET A 6 12.79 -21.06 -3.07
N LEU A 7 13.59 -21.20 -2.00
CA LEU A 7 14.69 -20.29 -1.71
C LEU A 7 15.76 -20.30 -2.81
N PHE A 8 16.10 -21.49 -3.34
CA PHE A 8 17.04 -21.60 -4.44
C PHE A 8 16.56 -20.85 -5.69
N PHE A 9 15.34 -21.10 -6.16
CA PHE A 9 14.79 -20.41 -7.32
C PHE A 9 14.59 -18.91 -7.07
N PHE A 10 14.19 -18.52 -5.87
CA PHE A 10 14.05 -17.12 -5.48
C PHE A 10 15.38 -16.37 -5.62
N ILE A 11 16.47 -16.92 -5.07
CA ILE A 11 17.81 -16.31 -5.15
C ILE A 11 18.28 -16.24 -6.60
N VAL A 12 18.11 -17.32 -7.39
CA VAL A 12 18.50 -17.34 -8.81
C VAL A 12 17.76 -16.26 -9.60
N ILE A 13 16.45 -16.11 -9.41
CA ILE A 13 15.65 -15.10 -10.11
C ILE A 13 16.02 -13.68 -9.63
N LEU A 14 16.30 -13.50 -8.35
CA LEU A 14 16.70 -12.20 -7.79
C LEU A 14 18.06 -11.75 -8.33
N LEU A 15 19.00 -12.67 -8.57
CA LEU A 15 20.30 -12.37 -9.18
C LEU A 15 20.19 -11.84 -10.61
N THR A 16 19.06 -12.06 -11.30
CA THR A 16 18.82 -11.47 -12.63
C THR A 16 18.43 -9.99 -12.59
N GLY A 17 18.26 -9.41 -11.40
CA GLY A 17 17.81 -8.03 -11.20
C GLY A 17 16.30 -7.85 -11.25
N ALA A 18 15.53 -8.94 -11.21
CA ALA A 18 14.07 -8.89 -11.18
C ALA A 18 13.55 -8.24 -9.89
N PRO A 19 12.40 -7.53 -9.93
CA PRO A 19 11.78 -6.99 -8.73
C PRO A 19 11.39 -8.10 -7.76
N ILE A 20 11.56 -7.85 -6.45
CA ILE A 20 11.40 -8.86 -5.38
C ILE A 20 10.03 -9.56 -5.46
N GLY A 21 8.96 -8.81 -5.74
CA GLY A 21 7.62 -9.38 -5.89
C GLY A 21 7.50 -10.40 -7.02
N ALA A 22 8.12 -10.14 -8.18
CA ALA A 22 8.15 -11.08 -9.29
C ALA A 22 9.01 -12.31 -8.97
N ALA A 23 10.15 -12.12 -8.30
CA ALA A 23 10.99 -13.22 -7.86
C ALA A 23 10.27 -14.16 -6.88
N LEU A 24 9.52 -13.61 -5.91
CA LEU A 24 8.70 -14.39 -4.97
C LEU A 24 7.54 -15.11 -5.68
N GLY A 25 6.83 -14.42 -6.59
CA GLY A 25 5.71 -15.00 -7.33
C GLY A 25 6.14 -16.14 -8.25
N LEU A 26 7.24 -15.97 -8.99
CA LEU A 26 7.73 -16.98 -9.93
C LEU A 26 8.36 -18.18 -9.21
N SER A 27 9.18 -17.95 -8.18
CA SER A 27 9.77 -19.05 -7.39
C SER A 27 8.71 -19.91 -6.71
N SER A 28 7.65 -19.29 -6.16
CA SER A 28 6.52 -20.03 -5.59
C SER A 28 5.71 -20.78 -6.66
N ALA A 29 5.44 -20.18 -7.82
CA ALA A 29 4.76 -20.85 -8.93
C ALA A 29 5.53 -22.08 -9.45
N ILE A 30 6.86 -21.99 -9.57
CA ILE A 30 7.73 -23.10 -10.00
C ILE A 30 7.66 -24.27 -9.01
N VAL A 31 7.68 -23.99 -7.70
CA VAL A 31 7.58 -25.03 -6.67
C VAL A 31 6.18 -25.65 -6.62
N ILE A 32 5.13 -24.84 -6.78
CA ILE A 32 3.74 -25.33 -6.90
C ILE A 32 3.64 -26.30 -8.07
N TYR A 33 4.15 -25.94 -9.25
CA TYR A 33 4.10 -26.77 -10.45
C TYR A 33 4.89 -28.09 -10.33
N THR A 34 6.08 -28.04 -9.73
CA THR A 34 7.01 -29.18 -9.71
C THR A 34 6.76 -30.14 -8.56
N THR A 35 6.28 -29.64 -7.41
CA THR A 35 6.22 -30.43 -6.16
C THR A 35 4.81 -30.60 -5.62
N MET A 36 3.86 -29.75 -6.00
CA MET A 36 2.48 -29.85 -5.53
C MET A 36 1.57 -30.32 -6.67
N ASN A 37 0.70 -31.28 -6.37
CA ASN A 37 -0.31 -31.75 -7.33
C ASN A 37 -1.52 -30.81 -7.35
N VAL A 38 -1.25 -29.50 -7.41
CA VAL A 38 -2.23 -28.43 -7.36
C VAL A 38 -2.30 -27.80 -8.76
N PRO A 39 -3.50 -27.64 -9.33
CA PRO A 39 -3.67 -26.99 -10.62
C PRO A 39 -3.05 -25.58 -10.64
N LEU A 40 -2.27 -25.27 -11.67
CA LEU A 40 -1.59 -23.98 -11.80
C LEU A 40 -2.56 -22.78 -11.83
N VAL A 41 -3.82 -23.02 -12.19
CA VAL A 41 -4.90 -22.02 -12.11
C VAL A 41 -5.09 -21.45 -10.71
N VAL A 42 -4.75 -22.20 -9.65
CA VAL A 42 -4.83 -21.73 -8.26
C VAL A 42 -3.86 -20.58 -8.01
N VAL A 43 -2.72 -20.54 -8.70
CA VAL A 43 -1.77 -19.42 -8.63
C VAL A 43 -2.41 -18.16 -9.18
N ALA A 44 -3.01 -18.25 -10.37
CA ALA A 44 -3.69 -17.12 -11.00
C ALA A 44 -4.89 -16.63 -10.17
N GLN A 45 -5.67 -17.55 -9.59
CA GLN A 45 -6.77 -17.22 -8.69
C GLN A 45 -6.28 -16.47 -7.44
N ARG A 46 -5.22 -16.96 -6.78
CA ARG A 46 -4.65 -16.28 -5.60
C ARG A 46 -4.09 -14.91 -5.92
N MET A 47 -3.46 -14.74 -7.09
CA MET A 47 -3.00 -13.43 -7.55
C MET A 47 -4.18 -12.46 -7.74
N PHE A 48 -5.27 -12.92 -8.35
CA PHE A 48 -6.47 -12.10 -8.56
C PHE A 48 -7.15 -11.71 -7.25
N THR A 49 -7.37 -12.66 -6.34
CA THR A 49 -7.93 -12.39 -5.01
C THR A 49 -7.04 -11.46 -4.18
N SER A 50 -5.73 -11.46 -4.38
CA SER A 50 -4.82 -10.55 -3.67
C SER A 50 -4.97 -9.09 -4.12
N ILE A 51 -5.33 -8.87 -5.38
CA ILE A 51 -5.59 -7.53 -5.95
C ILE A 51 -7.00 -7.07 -5.58
N ASP A 52 -7.95 -8.00 -5.44
CA ASP A 52 -9.29 -7.77 -4.92
C ASP A 52 -9.30 -7.58 -3.38
N SER A 53 -8.52 -6.60 -2.92
CA SER A 53 -8.39 -6.23 -1.51
C SER A 53 -9.00 -4.86 -1.28
N PHE A 54 -9.71 -4.72 -0.15
CA PHE A 54 -10.24 -3.45 0.32
C PHE A 54 -9.16 -2.36 0.34
N SER A 55 -7.94 -2.68 0.75
CA SER A 55 -6.83 -1.72 0.79
C SER A 55 -6.45 -1.20 -0.60
N PHE A 56 -6.50 -2.05 -1.64
CA PHE A 56 -6.14 -1.66 -3.00
C PHE A 56 -7.18 -0.70 -3.59
N MET A 57 -8.46 -0.88 -3.24
CA MET A 57 -9.55 0.05 -3.58
C MET A 57 -9.56 1.30 -2.68
N ALA A 58 -9.15 1.20 -1.42
CA ALA A 58 -9.15 2.32 -0.48
C ALA A 58 -8.21 3.43 -0.95
N VAL A 59 -7.02 3.10 -1.47
CA VAL A 59 -6.04 4.09 -1.97
C VAL A 59 -6.64 5.05 -3.02
N PRO A 60 -7.24 4.60 -4.15
CA PRO A 60 -7.85 5.49 -5.12
C PRO A 60 -9.07 6.24 -4.56
N PHE A 61 -9.88 5.62 -3.71
CA PHE A 61 -11.00 6.31 -3.09
C PHE A 61 -10.54 7.42 -2.12
N PHE A 62 -9.45 7.23 -1.38
CA PHE A 62 -8.85 8.27 -0.55
C PHE A 62 -8.23 9.39 -1.38
N MET A 63 -7.58 9.07 -2.50
CA MET A 63 -7.11 10.09 -3.44
C MET A 63 -8.27 10.91 -4.01
N LEU A 64 -9.38 10.27 -4.37
CA LEU A 64 -10.60 10.94 -4.83
C LEU A 64 -11.22 11.81 -3.73
N ALA A 65 -11.41 11.27 -2.52
CA ALA A 65 -11.91 12.02 -1.38
C ALA A 65 -11.02 13.25 -1.08
N GLY A 66 -9.69 13.07 -1.08
CA GLY A 66 -8.73 14.16 -0.91
C GLY A 66 -8.86 15.24 -1.99
N SER A 67 -9.06 14.85 -3.26
CA SER A 67 -9.29 15.79 -4.36
C SER A 67 -10.61 16.57 -4.20
N PHE A 68 -11.67 15.92 -3.71
CA PHE A 68 -12.95 16.57 -3.40
C PHE A 68 -12.83 17.52 -2.21
N MET A 69 -12.10 17.14 -1.16
CA MET A 69 -11.84 18.00 0.01
C MET A 69 -11.02 19.24 -0.37
N SER A 70 -10.03 19.06 -1.25
CA SER A 70 -9.22 20.17 -1.78
C SER A 70 -10.07 21.11 -2.63
N SER A 71 -10.84 20.57 -3.59
CA SER A 71 -11.66 21.36 -4.52
C SER A 71 -12.84 22.03 -3.82
N GLY A 72 -13.43 21.38 -2.82
CA GLY A 72 -14.53 21.92 -1.99
C GLY A 72 -14.08 22.92 -0.90
N GLY A 73 -12.77 23.18 -0.80
CA GLY A 73 -12.18 24.09 0.20
C GLY A 73 -12.22 23.57 1.63
N VAL A 74 -12.57 22.30 1.86
CA VAL A 74 -12.56 21.67 3.19
C VAL A 74 -11.13 21.64 3.72
N THR A 75 -10.16 21.23 2.89
CA THR A 75 -8.73 21.23 3.27
C THR A 75 -8.27 22.59 3.76
N ARG A 76 -8.64 23.67 3.07
CA ARG A 76 -8.29 25.05 3.45
C ARG A 76 -8.84 25.42 4.82
N ARG A 77 -10.14 25.18 5.04
CA ARG A 77 -10.81 25.44 6.33
C ARG A 77 -10.17 24.67 7.49
N LEU A 78 -9.72 23.44 7.23
CA LEU A 78 -9.08 22.58 8.22
C LEU A 78 -7.67 23.08 8.58
N VAL A 79 -6.91 23.54 7.58
CA VAL A 79 -5.61 24.20 7.81
C VAL A 79 -5.78 25.50 8.60
N ASP A 80 -6.76 26.33 8.24
CA ASP A 80 -7.03 27.59 8.93
C ASP A 80 -7.46 27.35 10.40
N PHE A 81 -8.25 26.30 10.65
CA PHE A 81 -8.62 25.87 11.99
C PHE A 81 -7.40 25.40 12.81
N ALA A 82 -6.56 24.52 12.25
CA ALA A 82 -5.33 24.09 12.91
C ALA A 82 -4.38 25.29 13.18
N ASN A 83 -4.29 26.23 12.24
CA ASN A 83 -3.51 27.47 12.40
C ASN A 83 -4.05 28.35 13.53
N ALA A 84 -5.37 28.46 13.68
CA ALA A 84 -5.97 29.19 14.80
C ALA A 84 -5.68 28.53 16.17
N LEU A 85 -5.52 27.20 16.22
CA LEU A 85 -5.23 26.47 17.47
C LEU A 85 -3.76 26.57 17.90
N VAL A 86 -2.82 26.34 16.97
CA VAL A 86 -1.39 26.14 17.31
C VAL A 86 -0.43 27.03 16.52
N GLY A 87 -0.91 27.85 15.59
CA GLY A 87 -0.08 28.65 14.70
C GLY A 87 0.75 29.75 15.37
N ALA A 88 0.30 30.26 16.53
CA ALA A 88 1.01 31.29 17.30
C ALA A 88 2.20 30.76 18.11
N LEU A 89 2.35 29.44 18.24
CA LEU A 89 3.43 28.82 19.00
C LEU A 89 4.74 28.81 18.21
N ALA A 90 5.88 28.74 18.90
CA ALA A 90 7.18 28.57 18.25
C ALA A 90 7.22 27.26 17.46
N GLY A 91 7.60 27.31 16.18
CA GLY A 91 7.45 26.15 15.28
C GLY A 91 6.01 25.92 14.80
N GLY A 92 5.12 26.91 14.93
CA GLY A 92 3.68 26.82 14.68
C GLY A 92 3.32 26.16 13.34
N LEU A 93 4.07 26.42 12.27
CA LEU A 93 3.80 25.81 10.96
C LEU A 93 3.95 24.27 10.98
N ALA A 94 4.92 23.74 11.71
CA ALA A 94 5.09 22.29 11.88
C ALA A 94 3.98 21.69 12.74
N LEU A 95 3.56 22.40 13.79
CA LEU A 95 2.44 21.99 14.65
C LEU A 95 1.11 22.00 13.86
N VAL A 96 0.89 23.00 13.01
CA VAL A 96 -0.28 23.07 12.13
C VAL A 96 -0.35 21.87 11.20
N VAL A 97 0.77 21.50 10.57
CA VAL A 97 0.84 20.32 9.70
C VAL A 97 0.59 19.03 10.48
N ALA A 98 1.13 18.91 11.70
CA ALA A 98 0.89 17.73 12.54
C ALA A 98 -0.59 17.61 12.95
N VAL A 99 -1.19 18.70 13.44
CA VAL A 99 -2.59 18.74 13.88
C VAL A 99 -3.54 18.51 12.69
N GLN A 100 -3.32 19.19 11.57
CA GLN A 100 -4.08 18.94 10.35
C GLN A 100 -3.91 17.49 9.88
N GLY A 101 -2.70 16.94 9.92
CA GLY A 101 -2.43 15.54 9.60
C GLY A 101 -3.21 14.55 10.47
N MET A 102 -3.33 14.81 11.77
CA MET A 102 -4.15 13.99 12.68
C MET A 102 -5.63 14.00 12.29
N PHE A 103 -6.19 15.16 11.96
CA PHE A 103 -7.58 15.25 11.48
C PHE A 103 -7.78 14.50 10.16
N PHE A 104 -6.83 14.62 9.22
CA PHE A 104 -6.91 13.88 7.97
C PHE A 104 -6.80 12.37 8.16
N ALA A 105 -5.95 11.91 9.09
CA ALA A 105 -5.83 10.49 9.43
C ALA A 105 -7.15 9.93 10.01
N ASP A 106 -7.79 10.66 10.92
CA ASP A 106 -9.07 10.26 11.52
C ASP A 106 -10.22 10.27 10.49
N LEU A 107 -10.21 11.22 9.55
CA LEU A 107 -11.20 11.31 8.46
C LEU A 107 -11.00 10.26 7.37
N SER A 108 -9.77 9.82 7.11
CA SER A 108 -9.49 8.73 6.17
C SER A 108 -9.81 7.36 6.77
N GLY A 109 -9.84 7.22 8.10
CA GLY A 109 -10.04 5.92 8.75
C GLY A 109 -8.79 5.05 8.77
#